data_AF-A0A9W9AUP4-F1
#
_entry.id   AF-A0A9W9AUP4-F1
#
_cell.length_a   1.000
_cell.length_b   1.000
_cell.length_c   1.000
_cell.angle_alpha   90.00
_cell.angle_beta   90.00
_cell.angle_gamma   90.00
#
_symmetry.space_group_name_H-M   'P 1'
#
loop_
_entity.id
_entity.type
_entity.pdbx_description
1 polymer ?
#
loop_
_entity_poly.entity_id
_entity_poly.type
_entity_poly.pdbx_seq_one_letter_code
_entity_poly.pdbx_strand_id
1 'polypeptide(L)'
;MKGLAELTKGYGGADLRALCTEAALNAIQRKYPQIYKSNDRLLLRPETISVGLRDFMVAIKKLVPSSARSSSSTAAPMPAQLVPLLSDSLQKAKDILGTVLPLEKKLTALEEAEFEDYNDKDGSGDEKDYGGQLEREMRLQSMEVLRIHRPRLILHGRVGMGQSYVGAALLHHLEGYHVQSLELGTLLGDSARTTEAALVQLFVEAKRHSPSVIYIPSLVGWCTAISETARATVRAMLDTLAPTDSILLLAIVDGKYSSLPRDVRAWFGPTAMKDNSVELMSPSPAQRSAFFEPLIDDIKTPPNKFADGMGAKRKKRVLEILPIAPPLEPRKPTERELAVQEENDQRTITILKYRLGPIMSELKRKFKRFTKRVQDEYDFSEPVTVAAAAAAPVVPSALVAQTVISTVEIMSNGAMDVVHETIQSQPEQAPSMNGQHLNGITEDPQTVFNPDPLLPQPPLDAQSLPQRSPSPIPQPTLYDMDLEKMHQLLYKDRYLTPSEFLDDVRKIVHNTSMYSHRDPDRHYKAQAMLTTTEVSMQDNFDLTLREECERMAGRERKRRAEWKMKRT
;
A
#
# COMPACT_ATOMS: atom_id res chain seq x y z
N MET A 1 8.96 25.41 -17.09
CA MET A 1 9.81 24.38 -16.44
C MET A 1 11.27 24.80 -16.30
N LYS A 2 11.89 25.55 -17.24
CA LYS A 2 13.31 25.93 -17.17
C LYS A 2 13.74 26.54 -15.82
N GLY A 3 12.99 27.51 -15.27
CA GLY A 3 13.31 28.10 -13.97
C GLY A 3 13.17 27.17 -12.76
N LEU A 4 12.45 26.05 -12.86
CA LEU A 4 12.40 25.06 -11.77
C LEU A 4 13.67 24.22 -11.72
N ALA A 5 14.23 23.88 -12.89
CA ALA A 5 15.45 23.09 -13.00
C ALA A 5 16.65 23.79 -12.31
N GLU A 6 16.76 25.11 -12.48
CA GLU A 6 17.78 25.93 -11.81
C GLU A 6 17.65 25.93 -10.28
N LEU A 7 16.43 25.81 -9.76
CA LEU A 7 16.13 25.82 -8.32
C LEU A 7 16.23 24.43 -7.66
N THR A 8 16.26 23.35 -8.45
CA THR A 8 16.29 21.96 -7.97
C THR A 8 17.68 21.33 -8.05
N LYS A 9 18.75 22.12 -7.98
CA LYS A 9 20.10 21.57 -7.97
C LYS A 9 20.32 20.70 -6.73
N GLY A 10 20.93 19.53 -6.93
CA GLY A 10 21.14 18.56 -5.87
C GLY A 10 19.93 17.70 -5.51
N TYR A 11 18.77 17.89 -6.16
CA TYR A 11 17.62 16.99 -6.04
C TYR A 11 17.89 15.74 -6.88
N GLY A 12 17.82 14.57 -6.25
CA GLY A 12 17.81 13.30 -6.98
C GLY A 12 16.43 13.01 -7.59
N GLY A 13 16.31 11.94 -8.38
CA GLY A 13 15.02 11.54 -8.97
C GLY A 13 13.93 11.29 -7.93
N ALA A 14 14.28 10.77 -6.76
CA ALA A 14 13.36 10.59 -5.64
C ALA A 14 12.88 11.93 -5.04
N ASP A 15 13.79 12.91 -4.90
CA ASP A 15 13.46 14.24 -4.39
C ASP A 15 12.57 15.00 -5.37
N LEU A 16 12.84 14.89 -6.68
CA LEU A 16 12.02 15.49 -7.73
C LEU A 16 10.60 14.89 -7.74
N ARG A 17 10.48 13.57 -7.55
CA ARG A 17 9.17 12.92 -7.39
C ARG A 17 8.44 13.48 -6.18
N ALA A 18 9.11 13.57 -5.03
CA ALA A 18 8.53 14.12 -3.80
C ALA A 18 8.12 15.59 -3.99
N LEU A 19 8.92 16.39 -4.70
CA LEU A 19 8.61 17.78 -5.05
C LEU A 19 7.32 17.90 -5.87
N CYS A 20 7.16 17.08 -6.89
CA CYS A 20 5.94 17.04 -7.69
C CYS A 20 4.72 16.60 -6.86
N THR A 21 4.88 15.62 -5.97
CA THR A 21 3.80 15.16 -5.08
C THR A 21 3.39 16.26 -4.09
N GLU A 22 4.34 16.93 -3.44
CA GLU A 22 4.03 18.05 -2.52
C GLU A 22 3.43 19.25 -3.26
N ALA A 23 3.91 19.58 -4.46
CA ALA A 23 3.30 20.64 -5.28
C ALA A 23 1.84 20.30 -5.65
N ALA A 24 1.55 19.04 -5.97
CA ALA A 24 0.18 18.59 -6.23
C ALA A 24 -0.71 18.68 -4.98
N LEU A 25 -0.21 18.26 -3.80
CA LEU A 25 -0.92 18.40 -2.53
C LEU A 25 -1.19 19.87 -2.17
N ASN A 26 -0.21 20.75 -2.39
CA ASN A 26 -0.37 22.20 -2.21
C ASN A 26 -1.43 22.78 -3.16
N ALA A 27 -1.48 22.32 -4.41
CA ALA A 27 -2.52 22.73 -5.36
C ALA A 27 -3.92 22.28 -4.91
N ILE A 28 -4.05 21.07 -4.38
CA ILE A 28 -5.30 20.55 -3.78
C ILE A 28 -5.71 21.41 -2.59
N GLN A 29 -4.80 21.65 -1.63
CA GLN A 29 -5.04 22.51 -0.47
C GLN A 29 -5.46 23.93 -0.86
N ARG A 30 -4.84 24.49 -1.90
CA ARG A 30 -5.17 25.83 -2.41
C ARG A 30 -6.53 25.88 -3.08
N LYS A 31 -6.92 24.84 -3.82
CA LYS A 31 -8.20 24.79 -4.55
C LYS A 31 -9.37 24.47 -3.62
N TYR A 32 -9.18 23.47 -2.76
CA TYR A 32 -10.19 22.87 -1.88
C TYR A 32 -9.71 22.79 -0.42
N PRO A 33 -9.48 23.93 0.26
CA PRO A 33 -9.05 23.94 1.66
C PRO A 33 -10.06 23.31 2.63
N GLN A 34 -11.33 23.19 2.23
CA GLN A 34 -12.41 22.59 3.01
C GLN A 34 -12.19 21.10 3.33
N ILE A 35 -11.43 20.36 2.50
CA ILE A 35 -11.13 18.93 2.73
C ILE A 35 -10.42 18.70 4.08
N TYR A 36 -9.69 19.70 4.58
CA TYR A 36 -8.97 19.64 5.85
C TYR A 36 -9.76 20.20 7.03
N LYS A 37 -10.97 20.70 6.80
CA LYS A 37 -11.83 21.29 7.85
C LYS A 37 -13.01 20.41 8.23
N SER A 38 -13.41 19.47 7.36
CA SER A 38 -14.49 18.51 7.59
C SER A 38 -13.95 17.09 7.67
N ASN A 39 -14.56 16.24 8.50
CA ASN A 39 -14.27 14.80 8.52
C ASN A 39 -15.02 14.02 7.43
N ASP A 40 -16.01 14.65 6.80
CA ASP A 40 -16.81 14.04 5.73
C ASP A 40 -16.01 13.94 4.43
N ARG A 41 -16.24 12.86 3.67
CA ARG A 41 -15.71 12.71 2.32
C ARG A 41 -16.48 13.63 1.38
N LEU A 42 -15.81 14.64 0.83
CA LEU A 42 -16.40 15.60 -0.11
C LEU A 42 -16.19 15.15 -1.56
N LEU A 43 -17.18 15.39 -2.42
CA LEU A 43 -17.07 15.16 -3.86
C LEU A 43 -16.22 16.26 -4.50
N LEU A 44 -15.10 15.87 -5.09
CA LEU A 44 -14.17 16.80 -5.76
C LEU A 44 -14.32 16.70 -7.27
N ARG A 45 -14.03 17.80 -7.97
CA ARG A 45 -13.88 17.84 -9.43
C ARG A 45 -12.38 17.92 -9.78
N PRO A 46 -11.70 16.80 -10.06
CA PRO A 46 -10.25 16.77 -10.28
C PRO A 46 -9.78 17.67 -11.43
N GLU A 47 -10.62 17.87 -12.44
CA GLU A 47 -10.33 18.65 -13.65
C GLU A 47 -10.05 20.13 -13.36
N THR A 48 -10.54 20.61 -12.21
CA THR A 48 -10.39 22.00 -11.78
C THR A 48 -9.08 22.28 -11.03
N ILE A 49 -8.27 21.24 -10.77
CA ILE A 49 -7.04 21.31 -9.99
C ILE A 49 -5.88 21.51 -10.96
N SER A 50 -5.38 22.73 -11.04
CA SER A 50 -4.17 23.07 -11.81
C SER A 50 -3.02 23.41 -10.87
N VAL A 51 -1.87 22.75 -11.07
CA VAL A 51 -0.64 23.01 -10.33
C VAL A 51 0.04 24.26 -10.91
N GLY A 52 0.34 25.24 -10.05
CA GLY A 52 1.02 26.48 -10.44
C GLY A 52 2.42 26.59 -9.84
N LEU A 53 3.21 27.56 -10.33
CA LEU A 53 4.57 27.80 -9.84
C LEU A 53 4.61 28.12 -8.33
N ARG A 54 3.57 28.78 -7.80
CA ARG A 54 3.44 29.06 -6.36
C ARG A 54 3.47 27.78 -5.53
N ASP A 55 2.85 26.70 -6.01
CA ASP A 55 2.75 25.45 -5.26
C ASP A 55 4.11 24.75 -5.17
N PHE A 56 4.88 24.78 -6.27
CA PHE A 56 6.28 24.35 -6.29
C PHE A 56 7.16 25.19 -5.37
N MET A 57 6.98 26.51 -5.34
CA MET A 57 7.79 27.39 -4.50
C MET A 57 7.54 27.19 -3.01
N VAL A 58 6.32 26.82 -2.63
CA VAL A 58 6.02 26.41 -1.25
C VAL A 58 6.62 25.04 -0.95
N ALA A 59 6.54 24.09 -1.89
CA ALA A 59 7.10 22.76 -1.72
C ALA A 59 8.63 22.76 -1.58
N ILE A 60 9.35 23.54 -2.39
CA ILE A 60 10.82 23.69 -2.32
C ILE A 60 11.27 24.15 -0.92
N LYS A 61 10.55 25.08 -0.29
CA LYS A 61 10.89 25.56 1.06
C LYS A 61 10.77 24.49 2.15
N LYS A 62 9.98 23.45 1.92
CA LYS A 62 9.74 22.36 2.87
C LYS A 62 10.66 21.16 2.64
N LEU A 63 11.09 20.95 1.39
CA LEU A 63 11.88 19.78 1.00
C LEU A 63 13.37 20.08 1.08
N VAL A 64 14.11 19.23 1.79
CA VAL A 64 15.58 19.25 1.80
C VAL A 64 16.09 18.23 0.78
N PRO A 65 16.92 18.63 -0.21
CA PRO A 65 17.46 17.70 -1.21
C PRO A 65 18.31 16.62 -0.57
N SER A 66 18.31 15.41 -1.13
CA SER A 66 19.07 14.28 -0.60
C SER A 66 20.58 14.54 -0.56
N SER A 67 21.12 15.26 -1.55
CA SER A 67 22.54 15.64 -1.58
C SER A 67 22.97 16.50 -0.39
N ALA A 68 22.09 17.35 0.14
CA ALA A 68 22.38 18.19 1.30
C ALA A 68 22.22 17.45 2.65
N ARG A 69 21.72 16.21 2.65
CA ARG A 69 21.50 15.43 3.90
C ARG A 69 22.74 14.68 4.36
N SER A 70 23.64 14.32 3.44
CA SER A 70 24.82 13.51 3.72
C SER A 70 26.12 14.32 3.83
N SER A 71 26.20 15.47 3.16
CA SER A 71 27.36 16.37 3.19
C SER A 71 26.91 17.81 2.93
N SER A 72 27.57 18.78 3.57
CA SER A 72 27.35 20.19 3.28
C SER A 72 27.80 20.47 1.84
N SER A 73 26.85 20.70 0.93
CA SER A 73 27.17 21.05 -0.45
C SER A 73 27.91 22.39 -0.48
N THR A 74 29.18 22.36 -0.91
CA THR A 74 30.04 23.54 -1.04
C THR A 74 29.78 24.30 -2.35
N ALA A 75 29.06 23.70 -3.30
CA ALA A 75 28.74 24.28 -4.59
C ALA A 75 27.39 24.99 -4.55
N ALA A 76 27.39 26.30 -4.78
CA ALA A 76 26.18 27.12 -4.79
C ALA A 76 26.26 28.18 -5.90
N PRO A 77 25.15 28.50 -6.58
CA PRO A 77 25.15 29.57 -7.56
C PRO A 77 25.42 30.93 -6.90
N MET A 78 25.93 31.88 -7.67
CA MET A 78 26.15 33.23 -7.17
C MET A 78 24.82 33.88 -6.77
N PRO A 79 24.68 34.41 -5.54
CA PRO A 79 23.47 35.13 -5.14
C PRO A 79 23.22 36.32 -6.08
N ALA A 80 21.99 36.46 -6.58
CA ALA A 80 21.61 37.51 -7.55
C ALA A 80 21.98 38.93 -7.07
N GLN A 81 21.88 39.17 -5.77
CA GLN A 81 22.24 40.44 -5.14
C GLN A 81 23.73 40.76 -5.25
N LEU A 82 24.61 39.75 -5.26
CA LEU A 82 26.07 39.93 -5.29
C LEU A 82 26.65 39.90 -6.71
N VAL A 83 25.85 39.56 -7.72
CA VAL A 83 26.28 39.51 -9.14
C VAL A 83 26.98 40.80 -9.58
N PRO A 84 26.44 42.01 -9.33
CA PRO A 84 27.09 43.26 -9.78
C PRO A 84 28.47 43.51 -9.17
N LEU A 85 28.77 42.89 -8.02
CA LEU A 85 30.03 43.08 -7.29
C LEU A 85 31.10 42.06 -7.68
N LEU A 86 30.68 40.81 -7.95
CA LEU A 86 31.59 39.66 -8.07
C LEU A 86 31.60 39.02 -9.46
N SER A 87 30.75 39.46 -10.40
CA SER A 87 30.67 38.91 -11.76
C SER A 87 32.01 38.89 -12.47
N ASP A 88 32.78 39.97 -12.37
CA ASP A 88 34.04 40.13 -13.10
C ASP A 88 35.11 39.18 -12.55
N SER A 89 35.16 39.03 -11.23
CA SER A 89 36.06 38.08 -10.56
C SER A 89 35.68 36.63 -10.87
N LEU A 90 34.38 36.32 -10.91
CA LEU A 90 33.89 34.99 -11.30
C LEU A 90 34.21 34.69 -12.76
N GLN A 91 34.02 35.66 -13.67
CA GLN A 91 34.33 35.47 -15.09
C GLN A 91 35.83 35.24 -15.30
N LYS A 92 36.70 36.05 -14.67
CA LYS A 92 38.15 35.82 -14.68
C LYS A 92 38.52 34.42 -14.16
N ALA A 93 37.87 33.97 -13.08
CA ALA A 93 38.09 32.63 -12.55
C ALA A 93 37.67 31.53 -13.53
N LYS A 94 36.56 31.72 -14.25
CA LYS A 94 36.11 30.80 -15.31
C LYS A 94 37.06 30.79 -16.51
N ASP A 95 37.56 31.95 -16.92
CA ASP A 95 38.48 32.08 -18.05
C ASP A 95 39.80 31.33 -17.74
N ILE A 96 40.38 31.55 -16.55
CA ILE A 96 41.58 30.81 -16.11
C ILE A 96 41.26 29.32 -15.97
N LEU A 97 40.12 28.95 -15.38
CA LEU A 97 39.71 27.56 -15.26
C LEU A 97 39.63 26.88 -16.64
N GLY A 98 39.09 27.54 -17.66
CA GLY A 98 39.01 27.02 -19.02
C GLY A 98 40.38 26.78 -19.68
N THR A 99 41.41 27.52 -19.26
CA THR A 99 42.80 27.29 -19.70
C THR A 99 43.50 26.17 -18.92
N VAL A 100 43.23 26.06 -17.62
CA VAL A 100 43.90 25.11 -16.72
C VAL A 100 43.27 23.71 -16.81
N LEU A 101 41.96 23.66 -16.99
CA LEU A 101 41.15 22.44 -17.08
C LEU A 101 40.02 22.67 -18.10
N PRO A 102 40.28 22.39 -19.39
CA PRO A 102 39.28 22.54 -20.44
C PRO A 102 38.02 21.71 -20.16
N LEU A 103 36.86 22.36 -20.14
CA LEU A 103 35.56 21.74 -19.88
C LEU A 103 34.90 21.37 -21.21
N GLU A 104 35.13 20.15 -21.70
CA GLU A 104 34.47 19.66 -22.91
C GLU A 104 33.22 18.85 -22.56
N LYS A 105 32.10 19.21 -23.20
CA LYS A 105 30.88 18.41 -23.14
C LYS A 105 31.08 17.22 -24.06
N LYS A 106 31.20 16.03 -23.49
CA LYS A 106 31.17 14.79 -24.27
C LYS A 106 29.79 14.64 -24.90
N LEU A 107 29.74 14.53 -26.22
CA LEU A 107 28.53 14.20 -26.96
C LEU A 107 28.09 12.79 -26.56
N THR A 108 26.79 12.54 -26.57
CA THR A 108 26.30 11.17 -26.42
C THR A 108 26.59 10.37 -27.69
N ALA A 109 26.73 9.04 -27.58
CA ALA A 109 26.99 8.19 -28.74
C ALA A 109 25.93 8.33 -29.86
N LEU A 110 24.70 8.72 -29.50
CA LEU A 110 23.65 9.00 -30.47
C LEU A 110 23.91 10.33 -31.20
N GLU A 111 24.24 11.40 -30.47
CA GLU A 111 24.56 12.70 -31.06
C GLU A 111 25.84 12.64 -31.90
N GLU A 112 26.84 11.89 -31.47
CA GLU A 112 28.07 11.64 -32.22
C GLU A 112 27.77 10.92 -33.55
N ALA A 113 26.84 9.95 -33.54
CA ALA A 113 26.41 9.24 -34.75
C ALA A 113 25.55 10.09 -35.71
N GLU A 114 25.10 11.29 -35.33
CA GLU A 114 24.47 12.25 -36.25
C GLU A 114 25.49 12.95 -37.15
N PHE A 115 26.78 12.90 -36.81
CA PHE A 115 27.84 13.49 -37.63
C PHE A 115 28.31 12.50 -38.69
N GLU A 116 28.54 13.00 -39.91
CA GLU A 116 29.15 12.20 -40.97
C GLU A 116 30.59 11.85 -40.59
N ASP A 117 30.95 10.58 -40.72
CA ASP A 117 32.34 10.15 -40.62
C ASP A 117 33.18 10.87 -41.68
N TYR A 118 34.39 11.28 -41.30
CA TYR A 118 35.36 11.84 -42.24
C TYR A 118 35.71 10.79 -43.30
N ASN A 119 35.01 10.83 -44.44
CA ASN A 119 35.42 10.15 -45.65
C ASN A 119 36.52 11.00 -46.27
N ASP A 120 37.76 10.51 -46.24
CA ASP A 120 38.87 11.09 -47.01
C ASP A 120 38.58 10.87 -48.52
N LYS A 121 37.70 11.72 -49.10
CA LYS A 121 37.38 11.76 -50.54
C LYS A 121 38.36 12.62 -51.35
N ASP A 122 39.35 13.23 -50.70
CA ASP A 122 40.47 13.83 -51.39
C ASP A 122 41.46 12.71 -51.71
N GLY A 123 41.41 12.21 -52.95
CA GLY A 123 42.24 11.13 -53.50
C GLY A 123 43.74 11.45 -53.58
N SER A 124 44.32 11.98 -52.50
CA SER A 124 45.76 12.13 -52.27
C SER A 124 46.28 11.23 -51.14
N GLY A 125 45.43 10.39 -50.54
CA GLY A 125 45.83 9.40 -49.54
C GLY A 125 46.26 8.09 -50.21
N ASP A 126 47.50 7.67 -49.97
CA ASP A 126 48.04 6.38 -50.39
C ASP A 126 47.08 5.24 -49.99
N GLU A 127 46.77 4.37 -50.95
CA GLU A 127 45.84 3.22 -50.87
C GLU A 127 46.29 2.10 -49.90
N LYS A 128 47.24 2.39 -49.01
CA LYS A 128 47.82 1.51 -48.00
C LYS A 128 47.75 2.07 -46.57
N ASP A 129 47.06 3.17 -46.33
CA ASP A 129 46.93 3.73 -44.98
C ASP A 129 45.69 3.17 -44.25
N TYR A 130 45.81 1.93 -43.77
CA TYR A 130 44.84 1.34 -42.83
C TYR A 130 44.91 1.97 -41.42
N GLY A 131 45.74 3.01 -41.22
CA GLY A 131 45.96 3.69 -39.94
C GLY A 131 45.23 5.02 -39.77
N GLY A 132 44.72 5.65 -40.82
CA GLY A 132 44.32 7.07 -40.81
C GLY A 132 43.25 7.48 -39.79
N GLN A 133 42.13 6.75 -39.67
CA GLN A 133 41.04 7.12 -38.75
C GLN A 133 41.38 6.82 -37.28
N LEU A 134 41.92 5.62 -37.01
CA LEU A 134 42.35 5.23 -35.67
C LEU A 134 43.48 6.13 -35.18
N GLU A 135 44.46 6.46 -36.04
CA GLU A 135 45.55 7.35 -35.68
C GLU A 135 45.06 8.79 -35.45
N ARG A 136 44.10 9.28 -36.25
CA ARG A 136 43.47 10.59 -36.05
C ARG A 136 42.74 10.66 -34.70
N GLU A 137 42.01 9.62 -34.34
CA GLU A 137 41.32 9.51 -33.06
C GLU A 137 42.30 9.38 -31.88
N MET A 138 43.34 8.52 -32.00
CA MET A 138 44.40 8.42 -31.01
C MET A 138 45.14 9.76 -30.83
N ARG A 139 45.33 10.52 -31.91
CA ARG A 139 45.93 11.86 -31.87
C ARG A 139 45.03 12.85 -31.15
N LEU A 140 43.72 12.84 -31.43
CA LEU A 140 42.74 13.67 -30.72
C LEU A 140 42.77 13.37 -29.21
N GLN A 141 42.63 12.09 -28.83
CA GLN A 141 42.71 11.66 -27.43
C GLN A 141 44.04 12.05 -26.78
N SER A 142 45.16 11.91 -27.49
CA SER A 142 46.47 12.34 -26.97
C SER A 142 46.54 13.85 -26.74
N MET A 143 45.96 14.65 -27.64
CA MET A 143 45.88 16.11 -27.48
C MET A 143 44.99 16.48 -26.30
N GLU A 144 43.86 15.80 -26.11
CA GLU A 144 42.98 16.04 -24.96
C GLU A 144 43.69 15.82 -23.63
N VAL A 145 44.43 14.70 -23.51
CA VAL A 145 45.17 14.34 -22.31
C VAL A 145 46.34 15.29 -22.06
N LEU A 146 47.08 15.68 -23.11
CA LEU A 146 48.26 16.54 -23.00
C LEU A 146 47.92 18.02 -22.73
N ARG A 147 46.68 18.46 -22.98
CA ARG A 147 46.22 19.81 -22.62
C ARG A 147 46.15 20.02 -21.10
N ILE A 148 46.11 18.95 -20.31
CA ILE A 148 46.01 19.03 -18.85
C ILE A 148 47.39 18.77 -18.24
N HIS A 149 47.89 19.72 -17.45
CA HIS A 149 49.12 19.55 -16.68
C HIS A 149 48.98 20.09 -15.25
N ARG A 150 48.73 19.20 -14.29
CA ARG A 150 48.59 19.47 -12.83
C ARG A 150 47.70 20.69 -12.55
N PRO A 151 46.39 20.61 -12.86
CA PRO A 151 45.49 21.76 -12.78
C PRO A 151 45.38 22.28 -11.35
N ARG A 152 45.72 23.56 -11.15
CA ARG A 152 45.83 24.24 -9.86
C ARG A 152 45.23 25.62 -10.00
N LEU A 153 44.40 26.07 -9.06
CA LEU A 153 43.79 27.40 -9.07
C LEU A 153 43.67 27.97 -7.66
N ILE A 154 44.02 29.24 -7.50
CA ILE A 154 43.94 29.96 -6.23
C ILE A 154 43.01 31.16 -6.35
N LEU A 155 42.08 31.29 -5.41
CA LEU A 155 41.32 32.51 -5.21
C LEU A 155 41.86 33.20 -3.95
N HIS A 156 42.38 34.43 -4.07
CA HIS A 156 42.93 35.14 -2.92
C HIS A 156 42.43 36.58 -2.85
N GLY A 157 42.50 37.19 -1.67
CA GLY A 157 42.04 38.56 -1.45
C GLY A 157 41.97 38.88 0.04
N ARG A 158 41.60 40.11 0.40
CA ARG A 158 41.38 40.45 1.81
C ARG A 158 40.18 39.67 2.37
N VAL A 159 40.23 39.35 3.66
CA VAL A 159 39.13 38.66 4.35
C VAL A 159 37.80 39.38 4.08
N GLY A 160 36.77 38.64 3.66
CA GLY A 160 35.43 39.18 3.43
C GLY A 160 35.21 39.86 2.07
N MET A 161 36.14 39.75 1.11
CA MET A 161 35.93 40.26 -0.27
C MET A 161 35.08 39.34 -1.15
N GLY A 162 34.53 38.25 -0.59
CA GLY A 162 33.60 37.36 -1.29
C GLY A 162 34.27 36.16 -1.96
N GLN A 163 35.49 35.80 -1.57
CA GLN A 163 36.23 34.65 -2.12
C GLN A 163 35.41 33.36 -2.01
N SER A 164 34.77 33.12 -0.87
CA SER A 164 33.92 31.95 -0.62
C SER A 164 32.72 31.88 -1.56
N TYR A 165 32.11 33.02 -1.90
CA TYR A 165 31.00 33.07 -2.86
C TYR A 165 31.48 32.78 -4.29
N VAL A 166 32.63 33.33 -4.68
CA VAL A 166 33.23 33.04 -6.00
C VAL A 166 33.64 31.58 -6.09
N GLY A 167 34.27 31.01 -5.04
CA GLY A 167 34.64 29.61 -4.98
C GLY A 167 33.44 28.66 -5.08
N ALA A 168 32.39 28.92 -4.30
CA ALA A 168 31.14 28.15 -4.37
C ALA A 168 30.49 28.23 -5.77
N ALA A 169 30.47 29.42 -6.39
CA ALA A 169 29.94 29.62 -7.73
C ALA A 169 30.80 28.97 -8.82
N LEU A 170 32.11 28.86 -8.61
CA LEU A 170 33.02 28.15 -9.51
C LEU A 170 32.83 26.63 -9.41
N LEU A 171 32.70 26.09 -8.20
CA LEU A 171 32.33 24.68 -8.00
C LEU A 171 30.96 24.37 -8.61
N HIS A 172 30.03 25.32 -8.52
CA HIS A 172 28.73 25.19 -9.18
C HIS A 172 28.84 25.13 -10.72
N HIS A 173 29.82 25.83 -11.31
CA HIS A 173 30.09 25.79 -12.74
C HIS A 173 30.72 24.47 -13.19
N LEU A 174 31.50 23.83 -12.31
CA LEU A 174 32.09 22.48 -12.49
C LEU A 174 31.06 21.35 -12.26
N GLU A 175 29.83 21.53 -12.77
CA GLU A 175 28.79 20.52 -12.65
C GLU A 175 29.19 19.24 -13.38
N GLY A 176 29.04 18.08 -12.71
CA GLY A 176 29.48 16.78 -13.21
C GLY A 176 30.86 16.34 -12.71
N TYR A 177 31.62 17.22 -12.03
CA TYR A 177 32.87 16.87 -11.38
C TYR A 177 32.62 16.39 -9.95
N HIS A 178 33.42 15.43 -9.49
CA HIS A 178 33.38 14.99 -8.10
C HIS A 178 34.08 16.00 -7.19
N VAL A 179 33.38 16.59 -6.22
CA VAL A 179 33.97 17.60 -5.32
C VAL A 179 34.33 16.96 -3.99
N GLN A 180 35.62 17.02 -3.63
CA GLN A 180 36.13 16.63 -2.32
C GLN A 180 36.55 17.87 -1.53
N SER A 181 35.86 18.14 -0.42
CA SER A 181 36.18 19.27 0.46
C SER A 181 37.23 18.85 1.48
N LEU A 182 38.39 19.49 1.40
CA LEU A 182 39.48 19.39 2.36
C LEU A 182 39.29 20.46 3.44
N GLU A 183 38.34 20.21 4.33
CA GLU A 183 37.99 21.10 5.44
C GLU A 183 38.35 20.46 6.78
N LEU A 184 38.59 21.27 7.81
CA LEU A 184 38.89 20.75 9.14
C LEU A 184 37.75 19.87 9.70
N GLY A 185 36.49 20.21 9.42
CA GLY A 185 35.35 19.42 9.85
C GLY A 185 35.30 18.02 9.22
N THR A 186 35.73 17.88 7.95
CA THR A 186 35.77 16.57 7.28
C THR A 186 36.96 15.73 7.74
N LEU A 187 38.10 16.36 8.06
CA LEU A 187 39.31 15.67 8.50
C LEU A 187 39.29 15.28 9.99
N LEU A 188 38.69 16.11 10.84
CA LEU A 188 38.65 15.92 12.30
C LEU A 188 37.30 15.39 12.80
N GLY A 189 36.34 15.19 11.89
CA GLY A 189 35.00 14.73 12.24
C GLY A 189 34.93 13.28 12.73
N ASP A 190 35.89 12.44 12.32
CA ASP A 190 36.00 11.04 12.75
C ASP A 190 37.15 10.87 13.75
N SER A 191 36.81 10.72 15.04
CA SER A 191 37.80 10.53 16.11
C SER A 191 38.50 9.17 16.05
N ALA A 192 37.96 8.18 15.35
CA ALA A 192 38.56 6.85 15.24
C ALA A 192 39.71 6.82 14.22
N ARG A 193 39.85 7.87 13.42
CA ARG A 193 40.77 7.91 12.30
C ARG A 193 41.83 9.00 12.48
N THR A 194 43.06 8.70 12.07
CA THR A 194 44.12 9.73 12.02
C THR A 194 43.89 10.68 10.85
N THR A 195 44.30 11.93 11.01
CA THR A 195 44.21 12.98 9.98
C THR A 195 44.87 12.57 8.67
N GLU A 196 46.04 11.95 8.73
CA GLU A 196 46.81 11.48 7.59
C GLU A 196 46.09 10.36 6.86
N ALA A 197 45.45 9.43 7.57
CA ALA A 197 44.65 8.39 6.95
C ALA A 197 43.43 8.98 6.23
N ALA A 198 42.79 10.02 6.80
CA ALA A 198 41.66 10.72 6.18
C ALA A 198 42.09 11.43 4.88
N LEU A 199 43.24 12.10 4.92
CA LEU A 199 43.86 12.72 3.74
C LEU A 199 44.11 11.71 2.63
N VAL A 200 44.74 10.57 2.95
CA VAL A 200 45.03 9.53 1.96
C VAL A 200 43.74 9.02 1.30
N GLN A 201 42.69 8.75 2.06
CA GLN A 201 41.43 8.31 1.46
C GLN A 201 40.78 9.39 0.60
N LEU A 202 40.80 10.65 1.02
CA LEU A 202 40.25 11.75 0.21
C LEU A 202 40.91 11.80 -1.17
N PHE A 203 42.24 11.65 -1.23
CA PHE A 203 42.98 11.61 -2.50
C PHE A 203 42.70 10.33 -3.31
N VAL A 204 42.58 9.17 -2.67
CA VAL A 204 42.19 7.91 -3.34
C VAL A 204 40.80 8.04 -3.95
N GLU A 205 39.86 8.65 -3.23
CA GLU A 205 38.49 8.86 -3.69
C GLU A 205 38.42 9.91 -4.81
N ALA A 206 39.18 11.00 -4.70
CA ALA A 206 39.34 11.99 -5.77
C ALA A 206 39.90 11.35 -7.05
N LYS A 207 40.87 10.44 -6.94
CA LYS A 207 41.44 9.69 -8.07
C LYS A 207 40.45 8.68 -8.65
N ARG A 208 39.69 7.99 -7.80
CA ARG A 208 38.67 7.01 -8.21
C ARG A 208 37.53 7.64 -9.01
N HIS A 209 37.12 8.85 -8.63
CA HIS A 209 36.03 9.59 -9.25
C HIS A 209 36.56 10.74 -10.13
N SER A 210 37.63 10.49 -10.89
CA SER A 210 38.11 11.43 -11.89
C SER A 210 37.09 11.58 -13.03
N PRO A 211 36.74 12.79 -13.47
CA PRO A 211 37.37 14.07 -13.11
C PRO A 211 36.85 14.64 -11.79
N SER A 212 37.75 15.22 -10.98
CA SER A 212 37.43 15.67 -9.61
C SER A 212 38.08 17.00 -9.23
N VAL A 213 37.56 17.61 -8.15
CA VAL A 213 38.05 18.86 -7.58
C VAL A 213 38.35 18.64 -6.11
N ILE A 214 39.59 18.90 -5.71
CA ILE A 214 40.01 18.97 -4.31
C ILE A 214 39.89 20.44 -3.90
N TYR A 215 38.89 20.75 -3.07
CA TYR A 215 38.54 22.10 -2.67
C TYR A 215 38.99 22.41 -1.24
N ILE A 216 39.71 23.51 -1.04
CA ILE A 216 40.14 24.00 0.28
C ILE A 216 39.46 25.35 0.56
N PRO A 217 38.43 25.40 1.44
CA PRO A 217 37.63 26.61 1.68
C PRO A 217 38.39 27.78 2.35
N SER A 218 39.40 27.49 3.17
CA SER A 218 40.30 28.49 3.74
C SER A 218 41.67 27.85 4.00
N LEU A 219 42.61 28.08 3.10
CA LEU A 219 43.93 27.48 3.17
C LEU A 219 44.75 28.02 4.34
N VAL A 220 44.63 29.33 4.65
CA VAL A 220 45.37 29.94 5.76
C VAL A 220 44.94 29.32 7.09
N GLY A 221 43.64 29.28 7.37
CA GLY A 221 43.10 28.67 8.59
C GLY A 221 43.42 27.18 8.69
N TRP A 222 43.29 26.46 7.57
CA TRP A 222 43.62 25.04 7.49
C TRP A 222 45.10 24.77 7.83
N CYS A 223 46.03 25.57 7.31
CA CYS A 223 47.47 25.43 7.60
C CYS A 223 47.81 25.71 9.06
N THR A 224 47.10 26.63 9.73
CA THR A 224 47.33 26.93 11.14
C THR A 224 46.82 25.86 12.09
N ALA A 225 45.78 25.12 11.69
CA ALA A 225 45.13 24.12 12.55
C ALA A 225 45.75 22.71 12.41
N ILE A 226 46.31 22.38 11.25
CA ILE A 226 46.83 21.03 10.97
C ILE A 226 48.35 20.93 11.17
N SER A 227 48.82 19.74 11.54
CA SER A 227 50.24 19.46 11.78
C SER A 227 51.10 19.54 10.50
N GLU A 228 52.41 19.73 10.69
CA GLU A 228 53.41 19.66 9.61
C GLU A 228 53.42 18.29 8.90
N THR A 229 53.20 17.21 9.65
CA THR A 229 53.12 15.84 9.11
C THR A 229 51.98 15.72 8.10
N ALA A 230 50.80 16.23 8.44
CA ALA A 230 49.64 16.22 7.56
C ALA A 230 49.86 17.08 6.30
N ARG A 231 50.53 18.24 6.43
CA ARG A 231 50.93 19.06 5.26
C ARG A 231 51.90 18.31 4.36
N ALA A 232 52.87 17.60 4.93
CA ALA A 232 53.78 16.75 4.17
C ALA A 232 53.05 15.59 3.48
N THR A 233 52.04 14.99 4.12
CA THR A 233 51.18 13.97 3.51
C THR A 233 50.40 14.53 2.31
N VAL A 234 49.79 15.71 2.41
CA VAL A 234 49.12 16.36 1.25
C VAL A 234 50.09 16.58 0.11
N ARG A 235 51.30 17.08 0.40
CA ARG A 235 52.34 17.25 -0.62
C ARG A 235 52.68 15.93 -1.31
N ALA A 236 52.93 14.87 -0.53
CA ALA A 236 53.23 13.55 -1.06
C ALA A 236 52.08 13.02 -1.94
N MET A 237 50.82 13.20 -1.53
CA MET A 237 49.67 12.80 -2.32
C MET A 237 49.53 13.61 -3.61
N LEU A 238 49.80 14.91 -3.60
CA LEU A 238 49.82 15.74 -4.82
C LEU A 238 50.92 15.30 -5.80
N ASP A 239 52.07 14.87 -5.28
CA ASP A 239 53.20 14.40 -6.09
C ASP A 239 52.93 13.01 -6.71
N THR A 240 52.10 12.16 -6.07
CA THR A 240 51.69 10.86 -6.63
C THR A 240 50.66 10.94 -7.76
N LEU A 241 49.96 12.08 -7.90
CA LEU A 241 49.06 12.32 -9.04
C LEU A 241 49.88 12.45 -10.33
N ALA A 242 49.39 11.85 -11.41
CA ALA A 242 50.02 12.01 -12.71
C ALA A 242 49.80 13.44 -13.22
N PRO A 243 50.73 14.02 -14.01
CA PRO A 243 50.55 15.37 -14.54
C PRO A 243 49.28 15.55 -15.37
N THR A 244 48.84 14.48 -16.05
CA THR A 244 47.67 14.45 -16.93
C THR A 244 46.36 14.14 -16.21
N ASP A 245 46.38 13.89 -14.89
CA ASP A 245 45.16 13.62 -14.12
C ASP A 245 44.28 14.88 -14.09
N SER A 246 43.00 14.74 -14.46
CA SER A 246 41.98 15.80 -14.43
C SER A 246 41.44 16.06 -13.01
N ILE A 247 42.37 16.28 -12.07
CA ILE A 247 42.11 16.53 -10.65
C ILE A 247 42.54 17.96 -10.30
N LEU A 248 41.58 18.88 -10.22
CA LEU A 248 41.82 20.28 -9.90
C LEU A 248 42.08 20.49 -8.42
N LEU A 249 43.19 21.13 -8.06
CA LEU A 249 43.38 21.68 -6.72
C LEU A 249 42.88 23.13 -6.69
N LEU A 250 41.75 23.38 -6.03
CA LEU A 250 41.15 24.70 -5.85
C LEU A 250 41.27 25.13 -4.39
N ALA A 251 41.91 26.26 -4.12
CA ALA A 251 42.04 26.78 -2.76
C ALA A 251 41.69 28.26 -2.63
N ILE A 252 41.05 28.60 -1.52
CA ILE A 252 40.77 29.98 -1.13
C ILE A 252 41.80 30.43 -0.09
N VAL A 253 42.36 31.62 -0.31
CA VAL A 253 43.38 32.23 0.55
C VAL A 253 42.86 33.55 1.10
N ASP A 254 42.66 33.59 2.41
CA ASP A 254 42.29 34.77 3.18
C ASP A 254 43.51 35.66 3.44
N GLY A 255 43.88 36.44 2.44
CA GLY A 255 44.98 37.40 2.52
C GLY A 255 45.86 37.39 1.27
N LYS A 256 47.13 37.75 1.47
CA LYS A 256 48.14 37.73 0.41
C LYS A 256 48.68 36.32 0.26
N TYR A 257 48.90 35.86 -0.97
CA TYR A 257 49.55 34.56 -1.21
C TYR A 257 50.90 34.41 -0.48
N SER A 258 51.64 35.50 -0.30
CA SER A 258 52.91 35.53 0.43
C SER A 258 52.82 35.17 1.92
N SER A 259 51.63 35.24 2.53
CA SER A 259 51.44 34.87 3.95
C SER A 259 51.37 33.36 4.16
N LEU A 260 51.26 32.57 3.08
CA LEU A 260 51.24 31.11 3.18
C LEU A 260 52.64 30.56 3.49
N PRO A 261 52.71 29.49 4.31
CA PRO A 261 53.93 28.72 4.53
C PRO A 261 54.61 28.29 3.22
N ARG A 262 55.96 28.23 3.20
CA ARG A 262 56.75 27.95 1.98
C ARG A 262 56.46 26.55 1.41
N ASP A 263 56.31 25.56 2.28
CA ASP A 263 55.91 24.18 1.97
C ASP A 263 54.57 24.13 1.24
N VAL A 264 53.59 24.91 1.71
CA VAL A 264 52.23 24.97 1.16
C VAL A 264 52.19 25.73 -0.17
N ARG A 265 52.94 26.83 -0.30
CA ARG A 265 53.02 27.56 -1.58
C ARG A 265 53.51 26.66 -2.72
N ALA A 266 54.45 25.77 -2.43
CA ALA A 266 54.97 24.83 -3.40
C ALA A 266 53.92 23.82 -3.91
N TRP A 267 52.77 23.64 -3.23
CA TRP A 267 51.65 22.82 -3.72
C TRP A 267 50.96 23.40 -4.95
N PHE A 268 51.18 24.68 -5.28
CA PHE A 268 50.58 25.31 -6.45
C PHE A 268 51.58 25.49 -7.60
N GLY A 269 52.86 25.17 -7.36
CA GLY A 269 53.94 25.33 -8.34
C GLY A 269 54.51 26.76 -8.38
N PRO A 270 55.63 26.97 -9.10
CA PRO A 270 56.35 28.25 -9.11
C PRO A 270 55.61 29.37 -9.86
N THR A 271 54.75 29.02 -10.82
CA THR A 271 53.99 29.97 -11.65
C THR A 271 52.59 30.26 -11.13
N ALA A 272 52.20 29.67 -9.99
CA ALA A 272 50.85 29.76 -9.42
C ALA A 272 50.31 31.21 -9.33
N MET A 273 51.16 32.13 -8.89
CA MET A 273 50.79 33.54 -8.67
C MET A 273 50.62 34.32 -9.97
N LYS A 274 51.23 33.88 -11.07
CA LYS A 274 51.21 34.60 -12.35
C LYS A 274 50.10 34.12 -13.27
N ASP A 275 49.96 32.80 -13.38
CA ASP A 275 49.13 32.20 -14.42
C ASP A 275 47.81 31.64 -13.85
N ASN A 276 47.81 31.21 -12.59
CA ASN A 276 46.76 30.37 -12.01
C ASN A 276 46.17 30.93 -10.70
N SER A 277 46.09 32.27 -10.59
CA SER A 277 45.52 32.92 -9.41
C SER A 277 44.60 34.08 -9.76
N VAL A 278 43.53 34.24 -8.96
CA VAL A 278 42.57 35.33 -9.08
C VAL A 278 42.59 36.15 -7.80
N GLU A 279 42.99 37.42 -7.91
CA GLU A 279 42.91 38.38 -6.82
C GLU A 279 41.53 39.06 -6.77
N LEU A 280 40.86 38.95 -5.63
CA LEU A 280 39.64 39.71 -5.33
C LEU A 280 40.02 41.06 -4.74
N MET A 281 39.78 42.10 -5.53
CA MET A 281 40.01 43.49 -5.16
C MET A 281 38.73 44.13 -4.59
N SER A 282 38.88 45.28 -3.95
CA SER A 282 37.73 46.06 -3.47
C SER A 282 36.85 46.51 -4.64
N PRO A 283 35.51 46.47 -4.50
CA PRO A 283 34.59 46.77 -5.60
C PRO A 283 34.73 48.22 -6.06
N SER A 284 34.63 48.45 -7.36
CA SER A 284 34.69 49.78 -7.96
C SER A 284 33.46 50.62 -7.63
N PRO A 285 33.52 51.97 -7.76
CA PRO A 285 32.34 52.82 -7.56
C PRO A 285 31.15 52.42 -8.44
N ALA A 286 31.39 52.02 -9.69
CA ALA A 286 30.35 51.58 -10.63
C ALA A 286 29.68 50.27 -10.19
N GLN A 287 30.46 49.30 -9.71
CA GLN A 287 29.93 48.05 -9.15
C GLN A 287 29.07 48.31 -7.91
N ARG A 288 29.52 49.22 -7.03
CA ARG A 288 28.75 49.62 -5.84
C ARG A 288 27.45 50.33 -6.20
N SER A 289 27.45 51.21 -7.21
CA SER A 289 26.20 51.85 -7.66
C SER A 289 25.21 50.84 -8.23
N ALA A 290 25.69 49.89 -9.05
CA ALA A 290 24.85 48.82 -9.61
C ALA A 290 24.27 47.89 -8.53
N PHE A 291 25.03 47.62 -7.45
CA PHE A 291 24.55 46.83 -6.32
C PHE A 291 23.34 47.47 -5.61
N PHE A 292 23.34 48.79 -5.44
CA PHE A 292 22.27 49.52 -4.74
C PHE A 292 21.12 49.96 -5.67
N GLU A 293 21.26 49.81 -6.99
CA GLU A 293 20.25 50.22 -7.96
C GLU A 293 18.87 49.56 -7.73
N PRO A 294 18.76 48.23 -7.49
CA PRO A 294 17.46 47.61 -7.20
C PRO A 294 16.81 48.17 -5.93
N LEU A 295 17.61 48.45 -4.90
CA LEU A 295 17.10 49.04 -3.65
C LEU A 295 16.56 50.46 -3.87
N ILE A 296 17.24 51.25 -4.71
CA ILE A 296 16.80 52.60 -5.07
C ILE A 296 15.48 52.53 -5.85
N ASP A 297 15.33 51.55 -6.75
CA ASP A 297 14.10 51.35 -7.52
C ASP A 297 12.95 50.84 -6.64
N ASP A 298 13.23 49.98 -5.65
CA ASP A 298 12.26 49.59 -4.64
C ASP A 298 11.80 50.82 -3.83
N ILE A 299 12.70 51.71 -3.41
CA ILE A 299 12.31 52.94 -2.69
C ILE A 299 11.37 53.83 -3.52
N LYS A 300 11.55 53.88 -4.85
CA LYS A 300 10.65 54.62 -5.77
C LYS A 300 9.33 53.89 -6.04
N THR A 301 9.24 52.62 -5.70
CA THR A 301 8.08 51.79 -6.00
C THR A 301 6.93 52.11 -5.05
N PRO A 302 5.70 52.39 -5.55
CA PRO A 302 4.57 52.69 -4.69
C PRO A 302 4.24 51.53 -3.73
N PRO A 303 3.81 51.81 -2.48
CA PRO A 303 3.47 50.80 -1.47
C PRO A 303 2.59 49.66 -2.02
N ASN A 304 1.60 49.99 -2.85
CA ASN A 304 0.64 49.03 -3.41
C ASN A 304 1.25 47.92 -4.29
N LYS A 305 2.49 48.09 -4.77
CA LYS A 305 3.20 47.10 -5.59
C LYS A 305 4.00 46.10 -4.76
N PHE A 306 4.24 46.36 -3.47
CA PHE A 306 4.86 45.39 -2.59
C PHE A 306 3.87 44.31 -2.18
N ALA A 307 4.37 43.08 -2.01
CA ALA A 307 3.56 41.94 -1.58
C ALA A 307 2.83 42.19 -0.24
N ASP A 308 3.43 43.00 0.65
CA ASP A 308 2.88 43.36 1.95
C ASP A 308 2.17 44.74 1.97
N GLY A 309 2.27 45.55 0.91
CA GLY A 309 1.59 46.85 0.86
C GLY A 309 0.06 46.76 0.86
N MET A 310 -0.47 45.57 0.51
CA MET A 310 -1.88 45.21 0.65
C MET A 310 -2.14 44.21 1.79
N GLY A 311 -1.11 43.89 2.60
CA GLY A 311 -1.07 42.84 3.61
C GLY A 311 -2.12 42.97 4.71
N ALA A 312 -2.54 44.18 5.04
CA ALA A 312 -3.62 44.42 6.00
C ALA A 312 -5.04 44.16 5.45
N LYS A 313 -5.23 43.94 4.14
CA LYS A 313 -6.56 43.90 3.50
C LYS A 313 -6.77 42.76 2.49
N ARG A 314 -5.98 41.68 2.53
CA ARG A 314 -6.26 40.51 1.67
C ARG A 314 -7.59 39.87 2.10
N LYS A 315 -8.66 40.09 1.32
CA LYS A 315 -10.00 39.55 1.60
C LYS A 315 -9.94 38.02 1.65
N LYS A 316 -10.54 37.42 2.69
CA LYS A 316 -10.71 35.96 2.78
C LYS A 316 -11.62 35.50 1.64
N ARG A 317 -11.22 34.42 0.96
CA ARG A 317 -12.02 33.81 -0.11
C ARG A 317 -13.27 33.16 0.50
N VAL A 318 -14.42 33.33 -0.15
CA VAL A 318 -15.64 32.56 0.13
C VAL A 318 -15.50 31.17 -0.50
N LEU A 319 -15.66 30.11 0.29
CA LEU A 319 -15.47 28.72 -0.14
C LEU A 319 -16.79 28.13 -0.63
N GLU A 320 -16.75 27.38 -1.74
CA GLU A 320 -17.88 26.58 -2.23
C GLU A 320 -18.15 25.41 -1.26
N ILE A 321 -19.42 25.19 -0.93
CA ILE A 321 -19.84 24.03 -0.12
C ILE A 321 -19.90 22.83 -1.07
N LEU A 322 -19.09 21.81 -0.78
CA LEU A 322 -19.02 20.60 -1.60
C LEU A 322 -19.99 19.54 -1.06
N PRO A 323 -20.67 18.77 -1.94
CA PRO A 323 -21.56 17.70 -1.50
C PRO A 323 -20.79 16.50 -0.94
N ILE A 324 -21.42 15.73 -0.05
CA ILE A 324 -20.83 14.51 0.52
C ILE A 324 -20.77 13.43 -0.58
N ALA A 325 -19.61 12.80 -0.71
CA ALA A 325 -19.38 11.73 -1.66
C ALA A 325 -20.18 10.48 -1.26
N PRO A 326 -20.77 9.76 -2.23
CA PRO A 326 -21.45 8.51 -1.95
C PRO A 326 -20.50 7.47 -1.30
N PRO A 327 -21.03 6.52 -0.51
CA PRO A 327 -20.24 5.45 0.08
C PRO A 327 -19.47 4.69 -1.01
N LEU A 328 -18.20 4.36 -0.76
CA LEU A 328 -17.46 3.51 -1.68
C LEU A 328 -18.19 2.18 -1.83
N GLU A 329 -18.36 1.71 -3.06
CA GLU A 329 -18.81 0.36 -3.29
C GLU A 329 -17.85 -0.63 -2.60
N PRO A 330 -18.36 -1.69 -1.95
CA PRO A 330 -17.52 -2.73 -1.36
C PRO A 330 -16.57 -3.26 -2.42
N ARG A 331 -15.27 -3.37 -2.07
CA ARG A 331 -14.25 -3.88 -2.99
C ARG A 331 -14.68 -5.25 -3.50
N LYS A 332 -14.88 -5.36 -4.82
CA LYS A 332 -15.11 -6.65 -5.47
C LYS A 332 -13.82 -7.48 -5.33
N PRO A 333 -13.91 -8.76 -4.89
CA PRO A 333 -12.74 -9.63 -4.83
C PRO A 333 -12.02 -9.68 -6.17
N THR A 334 -10.70 -9.65 -6.11
CA THR A 334 -9.82 -9.70 -7.28
C THR A 334 -9.91 -11.09 -7.91
N GLU A 335 -9.68 -11.24 -9.22
CA GLU A 335 -9.69 -12.55 -9.90
C GLU A 335 -8.78 -13.59 -9.23
N ARG A 336 -7.60 -13.14 -8.75
CA ARG A 336 -6.68 -13.99 -8.01
C ARG A 336 -7.22 -14.42 -6.64
N GLU A 337 -7.98 -13.57 -5.97
CA GLU A 337 -8.62 -13.88 -4.68
C GLU A 337 -9.78 -14.88 -4.89
N LEU A 338 -10.54 -14.76 -5.98
CA LEU A 338 -11.59 -15.71 -6.37
C LEU A 338 -11.01 -17.09 -6.72
N ALA A 339 -9.91 -17.16 -7.47
CA ALA A 339 -9.26 -18.43 -7.82
C ALA A 339 -8.76 -19.19 -6.58
N VAL A 340 -8.12 -18.49 -5.63
CA VAL A 340 -7.69 -19.08 -4.35
C VAL A 340 -8.89 -19.55 -3.53
N GLN A 341 -10.01 -18.82 -3.59
CA GLN A 341 -11.25 -19.20 -2.93
C GLN A 341 -11.87 -20.47 -3.55
N GLU A 342 -11.85 -20.61 -4.87
CA GLU A 342 -12.31 -21.83 -5.56
C GLU A 342 -11.43 -23.04 -5.24
N GLU A 343 -10.10 -22.88 -5.17
CA GLU A 343 -9.18 -23.95 -4.80
C GLU A 343 -9.43 -24.43 -3.35
N ASN A 344 -9.63 -23.49 -2.43
CA ASN A 344 -9.96 -23.81 -1.04
C ASN A 344 -11.32 -24.52 -0.94
N ASP A 345 -12.33 -24.05 -1.66
CA ASP A 345 -13.65 -24.69 -1.68
C ASP A 345 -13.55 -26.13 -2.23
N GLN A 346 -12.77 -26.34 -3.28
CA GLN A 346 -12.54 -27.68 -3.84
C GLN A 346 -11.81 -28.59 -2.84
N ARG A 347 -10.81 -28.06 -2.11
CA ARG A 347 -10.13 -28.79 -1.04
C ARG A 347 -11.10 -29.19 0.07
N THR A 348 -11.98 -28.29 0.51
CA THR A 348 -13.00 -28.60 1.53
C THR A 348 -13.96 -29.69 1.06
N ILE A 349 -14.40 -29.67 -0.20
CA ILE A 349 -15.23 -30.75 -0.79
C ILE A 349 -14.47 -32.09 -0.79
N THR A 350 -13.19 -32.09 -1.15
CA THR A 350 -12.37 -33.31 -1.12
C THR A 350 -12.21 -33.86 0.30
N ILE A 351 -11.98 -33.00 1.30
CA ILE A 351 -11.91 -33.40 2.71
C ILE A 351 -13.25 -33.97 3.18
N LEU A 352 -14.36 -33.31 2.86
CA LEU A 352 -15.71 -33.78 3.19
C LEU A 352 -15.95 -35.18 2.61
N LYS A 353 -15.62 -35.39 1.33
CA LYS A 353 -15.74 -36.69 0.66
C LYS A 353 -14.88 -37.77 1.33
N TYR A 354 -13.63 -37.43 1.66
CA TYR A 354 -12.70 -38.34 2.33
C TYR A 354 -13.19 -38.74 3.74
N ARG A 355 -13.82 -37.83 4.48
CA ARG A 355 -14.37 -38.11 5.82
C ARG A 355 -15.68 -38.91 5.77
N LEU A 356 -16.54 -38.66 4.79
CA LEU A 356 -17.81 -39.38 4.61
C LEU A 356 -17.62 -40.77 3.98
N GLY A 357 -16.57 -40.99 3.19
CA GLY A 357 -16.30 -42.26 2.50
C GLY A 357 -16.19 -43.49 3.41
N PRO A 358 -15.38 -43.45 4.48
CA PRO A 358 -15.29 -44.54 5.46
C PRO A 358 -16.63 -44.82 6.15
N ILE A 359 -17.36 -43.76 6.53
CA ILE A 359 -18.68 -43.87 7.17
C ILE A 359 -19.65 -44.59 6.22
N MET A 360 -19.75 -44.14 4.96
CA MET A 360 -20.58 -44.79 3.94
C MET A 360 -20.20 -46.26 3.74
N SER A 361 -18.91 -46.58 3.72
CA SER A 361 -18.42 -47.96 3.54
C SER A 361 -18.78 -48.85 4.73
N GLU A 362 -18.70 -48.30 5.95
CA GLU A 362 -19.10 -48.98 7.17
C GLU A 362 -20.61 -49.21 7.23
N LEU A 363 -21.42 -48.22 6.83
CA LEU A 363 -22.87 -48.35 6.77
C LEU A 363 -23.29 -49.45 5.78
N LYS A 364 -22.72 -49.48 4.58
CA LYS A 364 -22.98 -50.56 3.59
C LYS A 364 -22.57 -51.93 4.11
N ARG A 365 -21.48 -52.02 4.88
CA ARG A 365 -20.98 -53.28 5.45
C ARG A 365 -21.88 -53.81 6.57
N LYS A 366 -22.26 -52.95 7.52
CA LYS A 366 -23.04 -53.32 8.72
C LYS A 366 -24.55 -53.42 8.43
N PHE A 367 -25.07 -52.64 7.49
CA PHE A 367 -26.51 -52.52 7.24
C PHE A 367 -26.87 -52.85 5.78
N LYS A 368 -26.41 -54.00 5.27
CA LYS A 368 -26.70 -54.51 3.90
C LYS A 368 -28.19 -54.57 3.54
N ARG A 369 -29.07 -54.60 4.55
CA ARG A 369 -30.52 -54.62 4.35
C ARG A 369 -31.08 -53.29 3.81
N PHE A 370 -30.31 -52.19 3.85
CA PHE A 370 -30.68 -50.88 3.30
C PHE A 370 -29.91 -50.51 2.02
N THR A 371 -29.27 -51.48 1.36
CA THR A 371 -28.60 -51.29 0.05
C THR A 371 -29.45 -51.77 -1.13
N LYS A 372 -30.63 -52.35 -0.88
CA LYS A 372 -31.59 -52.72 -1.93
C LYS A 372 -32.38 -51.48 -2.34
N ARG A 373 -32.85 -51.45 -3.59
CA ARG A 373 -33.64 -50.34 -4.09
C ARG A 373 -34.93 -50.24 -3.29
N VAL A 374 -35.26 -49.02 -2.88
CA VAL A 374 -36.50 -48.72 -2.15
C VAL A 374 -37.74 -49.21 -2.89
N GLN A 375 -37.72 -49.16 -4.22
CA GLN A 375 -38.80 -49.63 -5.09
C GLN A 375 -39.08 -51.13 -4.96
N ASP A 376 -38.05 -51.96 -4.78
CA ASP A 376 -38.16 -53.42 -4.69
C ASP A 376 -38.59 -53.88 -3.28
N GLU A 377 -38.51 -52.99 -2.28
CA GLU A 377 -38.77 -53.32 -0.87
C GLU A 377 -40.09 -52.77 -0.33
N TYR A 378 -40.69 -51.77 -0.99
CA TYR A 378 -41.95 -51.14 -0.57
C TYR A 378 -43.06 -51.21 -1.62
N ASP A 379 -42.86 -51.95 -2.72
CA ASP A 379 -43.84 -52.30 -3.76
C ASP A 379 -44.71 -51.10 -4.19
N PHE A 380 -44.14 -50.21 -5.03
CA PHE A 380 -44.82 -49.02 -5.54
C PHE A 380 -45.87 -49.32 -6.64
N SER A 381 -46.60 -50.44 -6.58
CA SER A 381 -47.62 -50.81 -7.58
C SER A 381 -49.01 -51.15 -7.02
N GLU A 382 -49.98 -50.37 -7.51
CA GLU A 382 -51.44 -50.55 -7.59
C GLU A 382 -52.35 -50.10 -6.41
N PRO A 383 -53.29 -49.14 -6.65
CA PRO A 383 -54.36 -48.82 -5.70
C PRO A 383 -55.52 -49.84 -5.80
N VAL A 384 -55.74 -50.61 -4.74
CA VAL A 384 -56.90 -51.51 -4.60
C VAL A 384 -58.15 -50.67 -4.29
N THR A 385 -59.13 -50.69 -5.19
CA THR A 385 -60.50 -50.20 -4.94
C THR A 385 -61.21 -51.17 -4.00
N VAL A 386 -61.69 -50.70 -2.85
CA VAL A 386 -62.72 -51.41 -2.09
C VAL A 386 -63.77 -50.41 -1.58
N ALA A 387 -64.99 -50.62 -2.06
CA ALA A 387 -66.19 -49.96 -1.58
C ALA A 387 -66.75 -50.67 -0.34
N ALA A 388 -67.38 -49.87 0.51
CA ALA A 388 -68.48 -50.20 1.41
C ALA A 388 -68.23 -51.18 2.58
N ALA A 389 -68.15 -50.64 3.78
CA ALA A 389 -68.83 -51.20 4.95
C ALA A 389 -69.13 -50.10 5.97
N ALA A 390 -70.35 -50.13 6.46
CA ALA A 390 -71.01 -49.13 7.29
C ALA A 390 -70.72 -49.32 8.80
N ALA A 391 -71.21 -48.33 9.55
CA ALA A 391 -71.65 -48.38 10.94
C ALA A 391 -70.66 -47.95 12.06
N ALA A 392 -71.13 -46.91 12.78
CA ALA A 392 -70.76 -46.45 14.13
C ALA A 392 -71.00 -47.56 15.20
N PRO A 393 -70.73 -47.41 16.53
CA PRO A 393 -70.50 -46.15 17.29
C PRO A 393 -69.47 -46.17 18.47
N VAL A 394 -69.09 -44.96 18.95
CA VAL A 394 -68.95 -44.49 20.39
C VAL A 394 -67.95 -45.26 21.30
N VAL A 395 -66.97 -44.69 22.04
CA VAL A 395 -66.94 -43.72 23.19
C VAL A 395 -65.48 -43.23 23.38
N PRO A 396 -65.20 -41.99 23.84
CA PRO A 396 -63.82 -41.52 24.09
C PRO A 396 -63.26 -42.04 25.43
N SER A 397 -61.98 -42.45 25.45
CA SER A 397 -61.22 -42.67 26.70
C SER A 397 -60.02 -41.73 26.75
N ALA A 398 -59.93 -41.00 27.86
CA ALA A 398 -58.95 -39.94 28.11
C ALA A 398 -57.53 -40.50 28.29
N LEU A 399 -56.55 -39.86 27.66
CA LEU A 399 -55.12 -40.08 27.87
C LEU A 399 -54.70 -39.46 29.22
N VAL A 400 -54.20 -40.28 30.13
CA VAL A 400 -53.50 -39.85 31.35
C VAL A 400 -52.00 -39.91 31.06
N ALA A 401 -51.32 -38.75 31.08
CA ALA A 401 -49.86 -38.69 30.97
C ALA A 401 -49.24 -39.03 32.34
N GLN A 402 -48.27 -39.94 32.37
CA GLN A 402 -47.44 -40.25 33.54
C GLN A 402 -46.06 -39.62 33.34
N THR A 403 -45.61 -38.81 34.29
CA THR A 403 -44.25 -38.22 34.30
C THR A 403 -43.38 -39.00 35.27
N VAL A 404 -42.26 -39.55 34.80
CA VAL A 404 -41.25 -40.23 35.62
C VAL A 404 -40.14 -39.23 35.94
N ILE A 405 -39.83 -39.05 37.22
CA ILE A 405 -38.69 -38.24 37.67
C ILE A 405 -37.62 -39.20 38.19
N SER A 406 -36.43 -39.17 37.59
CA SER A 406 -35.25 -39.89 38.05
C SER A 406 -34.24 -38.89 38.62
N THR A 407 -33.81 -39.08 39.86
CA THR A 407 -32.73 -38.29 40.49
C THR A 407 -31.42 -39.08 40.46
N VAL A 408 -30.32 -38.42 40.09
CA VAL A 408 -28.96 -39.00 40.02
C VAL A 408 -28.09 -38.32 41.08
N GLU A 409 -27.47 -39.09 41.99
CA GLU A 409 -26.41 -38.59 42.87
C GLU A 409 -25.03 -38.95 42.29
N ILE A 410 -24.08 -38.00 42.34
CA ILE A 410 -22.73 -38.15 41.81
C ILE A 410 -21.79 -38.55 42.96
N MET A 411 -21.18 -39.73 42.88
CA MET A 411 -20.15 -40.15 43.83
C MET A 411 -18.79 -39.54 43.49
N SER A 412 -17.93 -39.31 44.49
CA SER A 412 -16.67 -38.57 44.39
C SER A 412 -15.57 -39.19 43.50
N ASN A 413 -15.86 -40.31 42.82
CA ASN A 413 -14.98 -40.98 41.84
C ASN A 413 -15.53 -40.92 40.39
N GLY A 414 -16.58 -40.14 40.14
CA GLY A 414 -17.04 -39.80 38.78
C GLY A 414 -17.87 -40.87 38.07
N ALA A 415 -18.32 -41.92 38.76
CA ALA A 415 -19.32 -42.85 38.23
C ALA A 415 -20.75 -42.38 38.59
N MET A 416 -21.68 -42.46 37.63
CA MET A 416 -23.11 -42.18 37.80
C MET A 416 -23.87 -43.50 37.94
N ASP A 417 -24.69 -43.66 38.99
CA ASP A 417 -25.58 -44.81 39.15
C ASP A 417 -27.00 -44.34 39.55
N VAL A 418 -28.04 -44.95 38.99
CA VAL A 418 -29.45 -44.53 39.19
C VAL A 418 -30.07 -45.45 40.23
N VAL A 419 -30.38 -44.92 41.42
CA VAL A 419 -30.75 -45.76 42.58
C VAL A 419 -32.25 -45.73 42.92
N HIS A 420 -33.07 -44.78 42.41
CA HIS A 420 -34.53 -44.82 42.66
C HIS A 420 -35.40 -44.10 41.63
N GLU A 421 -36.49 -44.75 41.18
CA GLU A 421 -37.64 -44.16 40.48
C GLU A 421 -38.86 -44.10 41.43
N THR A 422 -39.67 -43.03 41.37
CA THR A 422 -40.98 -42.94 42.05
C THR A 422 -42.01 -42.29 41.12
N ILE A 423 -43.21 -42.88 41.03
CA ILE A 423 -44.31 -42.45 40.16
C ILE A 423 -45.37 -41.76 41.04
N GLN A 424 -45.70 -40.48 40.76
CA GLN A 424 -46.82 -39.76 41.38
C GLN A 424 -47.80 -39.27 40.32
N SER A 425 -49.10 -39.40 40.60
CA SER A 425 -50.21 -38.95 39.75
C SER A 425 -51.02 -37.84 40.45
N GLN A 426 -51.08 -36.65 39.85
CA GLN A 426 -51.99 -35.57 40.26
C GLN A 426 -52.59 -34.86 39.03
N PRO A 427 -53.87 -34.42 39.09
CA PRO A 427 -54.56 -33.73 37.98
C PRO A 427 -54.28 -32.21 37.98
N GLU A 428 -53.85 -31.65 36.85
CA GLU A 428 -53.62 -30.20 36.70
C GLU A 428 -54.82 -29.44 36.09
N GLN A 429 -55.20 -28.35 36.77
CA GLN A 429 -56.05 -27.27 36.29
C GLN A 429 -55.19 -26.21 35.58
N ALA A 430 -55.73 -25.61 34.51
CA ALA A 430 -55.10 -24.56 33.73
C ALA A 430 -54.94 -23.23 34.51
N PRO A 431 -53.80 -22.53 34.38
CA PRO A 431 -53.71 -21.12 34.72
C PRO A 431 -53.54 -20.21 33.50
N SER A 432 -54.25 -19.09 33.59
CA SER A 432 -54.33 -17.96 32.67
C SER A 432 -53.13 -17.02 32.74
N MET A 433 -52.84 -16.43 31.58
CA MET A 433 -52.00 -15.25 31.34
C MET A 433 -52.30 -14.09 32.30
N ASN A 434 -51.23 -13.44 32.78
CA ASN A 434 -51.32 -12.07 33.28
C ASN A 434 -50.13 -11.26 32.76
N GLY A 435 -50.43 -10.29 31.88
CA GLY A 435 -49.53 -9.22 31.49
C GLY A 435 -50.23 -7.90 31.77
N GLN A 436 -50.02 -7.36 32.98
CA GLN A 436 -50.41 -5.99 33.34
C GLN A 436 -49.24 -5.05 33.05
N HIS A 437 -49.53 -3.99 32.31
CA HIS A 437 -48.84 -2.70 32.43
C HIS A 437 -49.92 -1.64 32.66
N LEU A 438 -49.77 -0.84 33.72
CA LEU A 438 -50.00 0.60 33.72
C LEU A 438 -49.68 1.19 35.09
N ASN A 439 -48.97 2.32 35.08
CA ASN A 439 -48.96 3.27 36.19
C ASN A 439 -49.40 4.62 35.60
N GLY A 440 -50.48 5.17 36.14
CA GLY A 440 -51.02 6.49 35.79
C GLY A 440 -51.80 7.03 36.99
N ILE A 441 -51.48 8.26 37.40
CA ILE A 441 -51.94 8.91 38.63
C ILE A 441 -53.00 9.97 38.30
N THR A 442 -54.00 10.05 39.21
CA THR A 442 -54.94 11.14 39.58
C THR A 442 -56.11 11.59 38.68
N GLU A 443 -57.31 11.30 39.21
CA GLU A 443 -58.42 12.20 39.64
C GLU A 443 -59.01 13.25 38.68
N ASP A 444 -60.24 12.95 38.22
CA ASP A 444 -61.54 13.63 38.47
C ASP A 444 -61.73 15.15 38.13
N PRO A 445 -62.97 15.69 37.93
CA PRO A 445 -64.28 15.07 38.19
C PRO A 445 -65.46 15.40 37.21
N GLN A 446 -66.59 14.73 37.48
CA GLN A 446 -68.00 15.18 37.37
C GLN A 446 -68.85 14.99 36.08
N THR A 447 -70.01 14.34 36.35
CA THR A 447 -71.41 14.66 35.96
C THR A 447 -72.17 13.86 34.88
N VAL A 448 -73.08 13.00 35.39
CA VAL A 448 -74.55 12.86 35.13
C VAL A 448 -75.09 12.82 33.68
N PHE A 449 -75.70 11.70 33.25
CA PHE A 449 -77.17 11.52 33.07
C PHE A 449 -77.51 10.18 32.36
N ASN A 450 -78.46 9.47 32.97
CA ASN A 450 -79.27 8.33 32.47
C ASN A 450 -80.38 8.85 31.51
N PRO A 451 -81.34 8.07 30.98
CA PRO A 451 -81.44 6.61 30.74
C PRO A 451 -82.09 6.19 29.36
N ASP A 452 -82.00 4.89 29.00
CA ASP A 452 -82.95 3.93 28.35
C ASP A 452 -84.13 4.34 27.41
N PRO A 453 -84.85 3.39 26.73
CA PRO A 453 -84.46 2.13 26.05
C PRO A 453 -85.24 1.91 24.70
N LEU A 454 -85.05 0.76 24.00
CA LEU A 454 -86.10 -0.14 23.41
C LEU A 454 -85.63 -0.99 22.18
N LEU A 455 -86.13 -2.24 22.20
CA LEU A 455 -86.14 -3.39 21.24
C LEU A 455 -86.58 -3.04 19.78
N PRO A 456 -86.58 -3.94 18.74
CA PRO A 456 -86.66 -5.43 18.73
C PRO A 456 -85.89 -6.21 17.61
N GLN A 457 -85.97 -7.56 17.63
CA GLN A 457 -85.63 -8.55 16.56
C GLN A 457 -86.91 -9.03 15.81
N PRO A 458 -86.93 -9.94 14.78
CA PRO A 458 -85.97 -10.49 13.78
C PRO A 458 -86.53 -10.36 12.31
N PRO A 459 -86.11 -11.11 11.24
CA PRO A 459 -86.68 -12.45 10.96
C PRO A 459 -85.80 -13.48 10.16
N LEU A 460 -86.40 -14.66 9.97
CA LEU A 460 -85.99 -15.92 9.29
C LEU A 460 -85.67 -15.83 7.78
N ASP A 461 -84.82 -16.72 7.23
CA ASP A 461 -85.22 -17.98 6.54
C ASP A 461 -84.07 -18.69 5.77
N ALA A 462 -84.24 -20.01 5.58
CA ALA A 462 -83.28 -21.01 5.13
C ALA A 462 -83.10 -21.15 3.60
N GLN A 463 -81.93 -21.64 3.13
CA GLN A 463 -81.79 -22.40 1.87
C GLN A 463 -80.44 -23.17 1.71
N SER A 464 -80.57 -24.50 1.50
CA SER A 464 -79.75 -25.47 0.73
C SER A 464 -78.22 -25.65 0.96
N LEU A 465 -77.85 -26.88 1.37
CA LEU A 465 -76.54 -27.54 1.21
C LEU A 465 -76.37 -28.15 -0.20
N PRO A 466 -75.12 -28.40 -0.64
CA PRO A 466 -74.77 -29.65 -1.30
C PRO A 466 -73.68 -30.44 -0.56
N GLN A 467 -73.87 -31.77 -0.50
CA GLN A 467 -72.97 -32.77 0.06
C GLN A 467 -71.63 -32.86 -0.69
N ARG A 468 -70.51 -32.97 0.05
CA ARG A 468 -69.17 -33.28 -0.48
C ARG A 468 -68.79 -34.71 -0.11
N SER A 469 -68.34 -35.48 -1.09
CA SER A 469 -67.82 -36.85 -0.97
C SER A 469 -66.59 -36.96 -0.05
N PRO A 470 -66.32 -38.13 0.57
CA PRO A 470 -65.14 -38.31 1.41
C PRO A 470 -63.87 -38.37 0.57
N SER A 471 -62.88 -37.55 0.93
CA SER A 471 -61.53 -37.55 0.35
C SER A 471 -60.78 -38.85 0.69
N PRO A 472 -59.95 -39.39 -0.23
CA PRO A 472 -59.09 -40.55 0.08
C PRO A 472 -58.03 -40.17 1.12
N ILE A 473 -57.69 -41.11 2.00
CA ILE A 473 -56.63 -40.98 3.02
C ILE A 473 -55.29 -40.72 2.29
N PRO A 474 -54.51 -39.67 2.65
CA PRO A 474 -53.23 -39.40 2.01
C PRO A 474 -52.23 -40.53 2.33
N GLN A 475 -51.69 -41.16 1.27
CA GLN A 475 -50.60 -42.13 1.42
C GLN A 475 -49.33 -41.42 1.93
N PRO A 476 -48.55 -42.04 2.83
CA PRO A 476 -47.33 -41.43 3.38
C PRO A 476 -46.28 -41.20 2.28
N THR A 477 -45.61 -40.04 2.32
CA THR A 477 -44.54 -39.69 1.39
C THR A 477 -43.29 -40.53 1.66
N LEU A 478 -43.01 -41.50 0.80
CA LEU A 478 -41.77 -42.27 0.85
C LEU A 478 -40.66 -41.57 0.07
N TYR A 479 -39.45 -41.60 0.61
CA TYR A 479 -38.27 -41.06 -0.06
C TYR A 479 -37.56 -42.15 -0.83
N ASP A 480 -37.28 -41.93 -2.11
CA ASP A 480 -36.40 -42.81 -2.88
C ASP A 480 -34.94 -42.57 -2.45
N MET A 481 -34.56 -43.15 -1.31
CA MET A 481 -33.21 -43.08 -0.74
C MET A 481 -32.80 -44.42 -0.14
N ASP A 482 -31.63 -44.89 -0.54
CA ASP A 482 -30.97 -46.10 -0.04
C ASP A 482 -29.45 -45.88 0.03
N LEU A 483 -28.74 -46.80 0.68
CA LEU A 483 -27.29 -46.67 0.85
C LEU A 483 -26.50 -46.72 -0.48
N GLU A 484 -27.06 -47.27 -1.55
CA GLU A 484 -26.42 -47.28 -2.88
C GLU A 484 -26.54 -45.91 -3.56
N LYS A 485 -27.72 -45.30 -3.47
CA LYS A 485 -28.00 -43.95 -3.95
C LYS A 485 -27.18 -42.91 -3.18
N MET A 486 -27.10 -43.04 -1.85
CA MET A 486 -26.23 -42.18 -1.05
C MET A 486 -24.76 -42.33 -1.44
N HIS A 487 -24.29 -43.53 -1.76
CA HIS A 487 -22.93 -43.77 -2.25
C HIS A 487 -22.68 -43.06 -3.59
N GLN A 488 -23.63 -43.12 -4.52
CA GLN A 488 -23.56 -42.38 -5.79
C GLN A 488 -23.56 -40.86 -5.61
N LEU A 489 -24.37 -40.34 -4.68
CA LEU A 489 -24.42 -38.91 -4.35
C LEU A 489 -23.08 -38.43 -3.78
N LEU A 490 -22.46 -39.24 -2.92
CA LEU A 490 -21.14 -38.95 -2.36
C LEU A 490 -20.05 -39.00 -3.45
N TYR A 491 -20.11 -39.96 -4.36
CA TYR A 491 -19.16 -40.05 -5.47
C TYR A 491 -19.23 -38.85 -6.42
N LYS A 492 -20.45 -38.31 -6.65
CA LYS A 492 -20.73 -37.16 -7.52
C LYS A 492 -20.62 -35.79 -6.80
N ASP A 493 -19.98 -35.73 -5.64
CA ASP A 493 -19.77 -34.51 -4.85
C ASP A 493 -21.05 -33.71 -4.59
N ARG A 494 -22.17 -34.42 -4.37
CA ARG A 494 -23.50 -33.82 -4.19
C ARG A 494 -23.74 -33.34 -2.76
N TYR A 495 -23.09 -33.97 -1.79
CA TYR A 495 -23.10 -33.50 -0.40
C TYR A 495 -22.12 -32.33 -0.24
N LEU A 496 -22.63 -31.19 0.21
CA LEU A 496 -21.84 -30.00 0.51
C LEU A 496 -21.63 -29.82 2.01
N THR A 497 -22.44 -30.47 2.84
CA THR A 497 -22.30 -30.46 4.30
C THR A 497 -22.52 -31.85 4.88
N PRO A 498 -21.95 -32.14 6.07
CA PRO A 498 -22.20 -33.41 6.77
C PRO A 498 -23.68 -33.58 7.15
N SER A 499 -24.40 -32.48 7.40
CA SER A 499 -25.82 -32.47 7.73
C SER A 499 -26.67 -33.00 6.58
N GLU A 500 -26.36 -32.66 5.33
CA GLU A 500 -27.07 -33.18 4.15
C GLU A 500 -26.96 -34.71 4.04
N PHE A 501 -25.79 -35.28 4.37
CA PHE A 501 -25.59 -36.72 4.41
C PHE A 501 -26.42 -37.38 5.53
N LEU A 502 -26.45 -36.75 6.71
CA LEU A 502 -27.23 -37.24 7.84
C LEU A 502 -28.74 -37.20 7.56
N ASP A 503 -29.21 -36.17 6.87
CA ASP A 503 -30.61 -36.03 6.45
C ASP A 503 -31.04 -37.16 5.50
N ASP A 504 -30.15 -37.59 4.60
CA ASP A 504 -30.44 -38.73 3.72
C ASP A 504 -30.51 -40.06 4.49
N VAL A 505 -29.73 -40.24 5.57
CA VAL A 505 -29.90 -41.38 6.49
C VAL A 505 -31.24 -41.30 7.24
N ARG A 506 -31.66 -40.10 7.68
CA ARG A 506 -32.96 -39.90 8.33
C ARG A 506 -34.13 -40.23 7.40
N LYS A 507 -34.01 -39.97 6.10
CA LYS A 507 -35.02 -40.37 5.09
C LYS A 507 -35.18 -41.89 5.03
N ILE A 508 -34.09 -42.65 5.12
CA ILE A 508 -34.15 -44.12 5.19
C ILE A 508 -34.89 -44.57 6.46
N VAL A 509 -34.59 -43.97 7.62
CA VAL A 509 -35.29 -44.27 8.88
C VAL A 509 -36.78 -43.91 8.78
N HIS A 510 -37.11 -42.76 8.22
CA HIS A 510 -38.48 -42.32 8.02
C HIS A 510 -39.29 -43.35 7.23
N ASN A 511 -38.76 -43.83 6.10
CA ASN A 511 -39.41 -44.89 5.32
C ASN A 511 -39.68 -46.15 6.14
N THR A 512 -38.73 -46.58 6.98
CA THR A 512 -38.93 -47.76 7.85
C THR A 512 -39.96 -47.53 8.96
N SER A 513 -40.05 -46.30 9.48
CA SER A 513 -41.00 -45.95 10.55
C SER A 513 -42.46 -46.06 10.07
N MET A 514 -42.72 -45.69 8.81
CA MET A 514 -44.05 -45.77 8.19
C MET A 514 -44.55 -47.22 8.05
N TYR A 515 -43.63 -48.19 7.93
CA TYR A 515 -43.94 -49.63 7.84
C TYR A 515 -43.52 -50.43 9.08
N SER A 516 -43.28 -49.75 10.20
CA SER A 516 -42.83 -50.37 11.47
C SER A 516 -43.79 -51.44 11.99
N HIS A 517 -45.10 -51.29 11.73
CA HIS A 517 -46.14 -52.26 12.07
C HIS A 517 -45.98 -53.62 11.35
N ARG A 518 -45.29 -53.64 10.20
CA ARG A 518 -45.09 -54.84 9.36
C ARG A 518 -43.72 -55.50 9.60
N ASP A 519 -42.69 -54.70 9.91
CA ASP A 519 -41.34 -55.18 10.19
C ASP A 519 -40.64 -54.28 11.25
N PRO A 520 -40.90 -54.53 12.55
CA PRO A 520 -40.32 -53.73 13.64
C PRO A 520 -38.80 -53.92 13.78
N ASP A 521 -38.26 -55.09 13.42
CA ASP A 521 -36.80 -55.36 13.43
C ASP A 521 -36.06 -54.48 12.40
N ARG A 522 -36.67 -54.27 11.23
CA ARG A 522 -36.11 -53.38 10.21
C ARG A 522 -36.08 -51.92 10.64
N HIS A 523 -37.12 -51.45 11.33
CA HIS A 523 -37.12 -50.09 11.89
C HIS A 523 -36.06 -49.93 12.98
N TYR A 524 -35.94 -50.90 13.91
CA TYR A 524 -34.91 -50.89 14.94
C TYR A 524 -33.48 -50.83 14.35
N LYS A 525 -33.21 -51.63 13.31
CA LYS A 525 -31.92 -51.61 12.59
C LYS A 525 -31.65 -50.29 11.87
N ALA A 526 -32.68 -49.62 11.35
CA ALA A 526 -32.55 -48.31 10.75
C ALA A 526 -32.25 -47.23 11.80
N GLN A 527 -32.88 -47.30 12.97
CA GLN A 527 -32.57 -46.41 14.09
C GLN A 527 -31.12 -46.61 14.56
N ALA A 528 -30.66 -47.86 14.69
CA ALA A 528 -29.26 -48.17 15.01
C ALA A 528 -28.28 -47.64 13.94
N MET A 529 -28.67 -47.66 12.67
CA MET A 529 -27.90 -47.07 11.57
C MET A 529 -27.78 -45.54 11.71
N LEU A 530 -28.87 -44.86 12.06
CA LEU A 530 -28.86 -43.42 12.31
C LEU A 530 -27.96 -43.07 13.50
N THR A 531 -28.10 -43.76 14.62
CA THR A 531 -27.23 -43.55 15.80
C THR A 531 -25.75 -43.78 15.48
N THR A 532 -25.44 -44.86 14.74
CA THR A 532 -24.06 -45.14 14.28
C THR A 532 -23.51 -44.00 13.42
N THR A 533 -24.37 -43.43 12.56
CA THR A 533 -24.00 -42.29 11.71
C THR A 533 -23.80 -41.01 12.53
N GLU A 534 -24.69 -40.70 13.47
CA GLU A 534 -24.60 -39.51 14.33
C GLU A 534 -23.32 -39.49 15.16
N VAL A 535 -22.97 -40.63 15.77
CA VAL A 535 -21.71 -40.77 16.52
C VAL A 535 -20.50 -40.58 15.60
N SER A 536 -20.49 -41.25 14.44
CA SER A 536 -19.40 -41.10 13.45
C SER A 536 -19.26 -39.66 12.93
N MET A 537 -20.36 -38.90 12.89
CA MET A 537 -20.36 -37.48 12.49
C MET A 537 -19.83 -36.55 13.58
N GLN A 538 -20.03 -36.91 14.85
CA GLN A 538 -19.45 -36.18 15.98
C GLN A 538 -17.95 -36.41 16.07
N ASP A 539 -17.49 -37.63 15.83
CA ASP A 539 -16.06 -37.99 15.92
C ASP A 539 -15.24 -37.47 14.73
N ASN A 540 -15.83 -37.41 13.52
CA ASN A 540 -15.08 -37.10 12.30
C ASN A 540 -15.18 -35.64 11.84
N PHE A 541 -16.06 -34.82 12.43
CA PHE A 541 -16.29 -33.42 12.02
C PHE A 541 -16.32 -32.47 13.22
N ASP A 542 -15.21 -31.77 13.43
CA ASP A 542 -15.11 -30.68 14.40
C ASP A 542 -15.95 -29.44 14.01
N LEU A 543 -16.12 -28.51 14.95
CA LEU A 543 -16.92 -27.29 14.74
C LEU A 543 -16.35 -26.42 13.60
N THR A 544 -15.03 -26.34 13.49
CA THR A 544 -14.34 -25.56 12.46
C THR A 544 -14.61 -26.08 11.05
N LEU A 545 -14.49 -27.38 10.83
CA LEU A 545 -14.74 -28.01 9.54
C LEU A 545 -16.22 -27.93 9.17
N ARG A 546 -17.13 -28.02 10.15
CA ARG A 546 -18.58 -27.82 9.92
C ARG A 546 -18.87 -26.41 9.42
N GLU A 547 -18.33 -25.39 10.08
CA GLU A 547 -18.49 -23.99 9.64
C GLU A 547 -17.87 -23.74 8.26
N GLU A 548 -16.70 -24.31 7.98
CA GLU A 548 -16.06 -24.22 6.66
C GLU A 548 -16.92 -24.87 5.57
N CYS A 549 -17.49 -26.06 5.84
CA CYS A 549 -18.43 -26.72 4.94
C CYS A 549 -19.66 -25.84 4.68
N GLU A 550 -20.24 -25.20 5.70
CA GLU A 550 -21.40 -24.31 5.53
C GLU A 550 -21.07 -23.06 4.71
N ARG A 551 -19.92 -22.42 4.99
CA ARG A 551 -19.45 -21.25 4.22
C ARG A 551 -19.19 -21.63 2.75
N MET A 552 -18.56 -22.78 2.51
CA MET A 552 -18.32 -23.32 1.16
C MET A 552 -19.65 -23.68 0.47
N ALA A 553 -20.59 -24.31 1.17
CA ALA A 553 -21.88 -24.72 0.63
C ALA A 553 -22.69 -23.54 0.10
N GLY A 554 -22.71 -22.40 0.81
CA GLY A 554 -23.36 -21.18 0.32
C GLY A 554 -22.79 -20.69 -1.02
N ARG A 555 -21.47 -20.73 -1.16
CA ARG A 555 -20.77 -20.31 -2.40
C ARG A 555 -20.99 -21.29 -3.53
N GLU A 556 -20.85 -22.58 -3.25
CA GLU A 556 -20.99 -23.65 -4.23
C GLU A 556 -22.44 -23.76 -4.73
N ARG A 557 -23.44 -23.58 -3.87
CA ARG A 557 -24.86 -23.49 -4.28
C ARG A 557 -25.08 -22.31 -5.24
N LYS A 558 -24.50 -21.15 -4.96
CA LYS A 558 -24.56 -19.98 -5.84
C LYS A 558 -23.90 -20.26 -7.19
N ARG A 559 -22.69 -20.84 -7.20
CA ARG A 559 -21.99 -21.26 -8.44
C ARG A 559 -22.81 -22.25 -9.26
N ARG A 560 -23.40 -23.27 -8.62
CA ARG A 560 -24.27 -24.25 -9.28
C ARG A 560 -25.55 -23.62 -9.84
N ALA A 561 -26.15 -22.67 -9.14
CA ALA A 561 -27.34 -21.94 -9.60
C ALA A 561 -27.03 -21.05 -10.81
N GLU A 562 -25.92 -20.32 -10.78
CA GLU A 562 -25.43 -19.51 -11.90
C GLU A 562 -25.11 -20.38 -13.12
N TRP A 563 -24.48 -21.55 -12.91
CA TRP A 563 -24.23 -22.50 -13.99
C TRP A 563 -25.51 -23.10 -14.58
N LYS A 564 -26.53 -23.34 -13.74
CA LYS A 564 -27.85 -23.79 -14.19
C LYS A 564 -28.56 -22.73 -15.02
N MET A 565 -28.53 -21.46 -14.57
CA MET A 565 -29.09 -20.32 -15.29
C MET A 565 -28.40 -20.06 -16.64
N LYS A 566 -27.11 -20.39 -16.77
CA LYS A 566 -26.37 -20.28 -18.05
C LYS A 566 -26.70 -21.42 -19.04
N ARG A 567 -27.31 -22.52 -18.58
CA ARG A 567 -27.65 -23.70 -19.41
C ARG A 567 -29.12 -23.76 -19.82
N THR A 568 -30.00 -23.06 -19.10
CA THR A 568 -31.40 -22.81 -19.45
C THR A 568 -31.51 -21.56 -20.30
#